data_AF-A0A397DXH4-F1
#
_entry.id   AF-A0A397DXH4-F1
#
_cell.length_a   1.000
_cell.length_b   1.000
_cell.length_c   1.000
_cell.angle_alpha   90.00
_cell.angle_beta   90.00
_cell.angle_gamma   90.00
#
_symmetry.space_group_name_H-M   'P 1'
#
loop_
_entity.id
_entity.type
_entity.pdbx_description
1 polymer ?
#
loop_
_entity_poly.entity_id
_entity_poly.type
_entity_poly.pdbx_seq_one_letter_code
_entity_poly.pdbx_strand_id
1 'polypeptide(L)'
;MMEQCLTSAVKRYLDQNVHATAVFLAERLVAENSSEDNLGLLADAYYRSGAGHRAISLLERHMTSNQGILSAHNRYLLALCCFEADRLSDAENALIPSTSTRRSTGEGATKNVPNGAAGLYLLGRVHRRLHRTDQAIECFTESLKLDPFLWSSFENLCELGSQASASLFFGGVSTNPSKVHLDENNIPPPPSVSRRIHSRVQASTNTSHARGKKALSRTITEQGASHQVHRHDDLPSTIPSSQNISSQTPS
;
A
#
# COMPACT_ATOMS: atom_id res chain seq x y z
N MET A 1 20.84 5.82 26.18
CA MET A 1 20.67 7.25 25.83
C MET A 1 20.85 7.52 24.35
N MET A 2 21.93 7.07 23.69
CA MET A 2 22.15 7.32 22.26
C MET A 2 21.05 6.71 21.36
N GLU A 3 20.63 5.47 21.62
CA GLU A 3 19.54 4.81 20.89
C GLU A 3 18.24 5.62 20.89
N GLN A 4 17.80 6.10 22.06
CA GLN A 4 16.59 6.90 22.19
C GLN A 4 16.68 8.23 21.43
N CYS A 5 17.84 8.90 21.45
CA CYS A 5 18.06 10.12 20.67
C CYS A 5 17.98 9.86 19.16
N LEU A 6 18.59 8.76 18.70
CA LEU A 6 18.54 8.36 17.29
C LEU A 6 17.12 8.00 16.86
N THR A 7 16.40 7.17 17.63
CA THR A 7 15.00 6.80 17.36
C THR A 7 14.11 8.04 17.26
N SER A 8 14.26 9.00 18.18
CA SER A 8 13.50 10.25 18.17
C SER A 8 13.84 11.11 16.95
N ALA A 9 15.12 11.18 16.57
CA ALA A 9 15.56 11.92 15.38
C ALA A 9 15.00 11.31 14.10
N VAL A 10 15.04 9.98 13.96
CA VAL A 10 14.47 9.26 12.81
C VAL A 10 12.98 9.57 12.68
N LYS A 11 12.19 9.38 13.75
CA LYS A 11 10.74 9.68 13.74
C LYS A 11 10.45 11.12 13.32
N ARG A 12 11.19 12.08 13.89
CA ARG A 12 11.06 13.50 13.52
C ARG A 12 11.34 13.75 12.04
N TYR A 13 12.37 13.13 11.46
CA TYR A 13 12.68 13.30 10.05
C TYR A 13 11.67 12.59 9.13
N LEU A 14 11.06 11.49 9.57
CA LEU A 14 9.96 10.85 8.85
C LEU A 14 8.73 11.76 8.81
N ASP A 15 8.38 12.39 9.93
CA ASP A 15 7.26 13.34 10.02
C ASP A 15 7.49 14.59 9.15
N GLN A 16 8.75 15.01 9.02
CA GLN A 16 9.17 16.13 8.18
C GLN A 16 9.40 15.74 6.70
N ASN A 17 9.17 14.47 6.33
CA ASN A 17 9.40 13.92 4.99
C ASN A 17 10.86 14.05 4.48
N VAL A 18 11.84 14.12 5.39
CA VAL A 18 13.27 14.16 5.05
C VAL A 18 13.82 12.72 5.01
N HIS A 19 13.40 11.96 4.00
CA HIS A 19 13.58 10.51 3.96
C HIS A 19 15.04 10.05 3.89
N ALA A 20 15.91 10.72 3.11
CA ALA A 20 17.31 10.33 2.98
C ALA A 20 18.04 10.36 4.34
N THR A 21 17.80 11.40 5.13
CA THR A 21 18.36 11.53 6.49
C THR A 21 17.75 10.50 7.43
N ALA A 22 16.43 10.27 7.36
CA ALA A 22 15.77 9.27 8.19
C ALA A 22 16.31 7.86 7.92
N VAL A 23 16.50 7.48 6.66
CA VAL A 23 17.07 6.17 6.26
C VAL A 23 18.49 6.03 6.79
N PHE A 24 19.37 7.00 6.58
CA PHE A 24 20.76 6.93 7.05
C PHE A 24 20.84 6.76 8.58
N LEU A 25 20.05 7.53 9.33
CA LEU A 25 20.01 7.43 10.79
C LEU A 25 19.42 6.10 11.26
N ALA A 26 18.41 5.56 10.56
CA ALA A 26 17.81 4.27 10.87
C ALA A 26 18.75 3.10 10.55
N GLU A 27 19.51 3.15 9.45
CA GLU A 27 20.55 2.16 9.14
C GLU A 27 21.62 2.12 10.23
N ARG A 28 22.07 3.31 10.67
CA ARG A 28 23.02 3.44 11.78
C ARG A 28 22.44 2.92 13.10
N LEU A 29 21.17 3.18 13.37
CA LEU A 29 20.47 2.68 14.56
C LEU A 29 20.43 1.14 14.59
N VAL A 30 20.11 0.51 13.46
CA VAL A 30 20.09 -0.96 13.33
C VAL A 30 21.49 -1.56 13.40
N ALA A 31 22.51 -0.86 12.87
CA ALA A 31 23.90 -1.30 12.97
C ALA A 31 24.43 -1.28 14.42
N GLU A 32 23.93 -0.35 15.25
CA GLU A 32 24.24 -0.30 16.68
C GLU A 32 23.48 -1.39 17.45
N ASN A 33 22.17 -1.52 17.21
CA ASN A 33 21.31 -2.50 17.87
C ASN A 33 20.22 -2.99 16.91
N SER A 34 20.32 -4.25 16.48
CA SER A 34 19.38 -4.89 15.58
C SER A 34 18.15 -5.45 16.31
N SER A 35 17.44 -4.60 17.05
CA SER A 35 16.17 -4.95 17.70
C SER A 35 15.01 -4.94 16.71
N GLU A 36 13.92 -5.64 17.04
CA GLU A 36 12.72 -5.69 16.20
C GLU A 36 12.11 -4.30 15.95
N ASP A 37 12.10 -3.45 16.98
CA ASP A 37 11.56 -2.08 16.89
C ASP A 37 12.43 -1.20 15.97
N ASN A 38 13.76 -1.33 16.06
CA ASN A 38 14.69 -0.58 15.22
C ASN A 38 14.60 -1.03 13.76
N LEU A 39 14.44 -2.35 13.53
CA LEU A 39 14.18 -2.91 12.19
C LEU A 39 12.87 -2.41 11.60
N GLY A 40 11.81 -2.34 12.42
CA GLY A 40 10.52 -1.77 12.02
C GLY A 40 10.64 -0.31 11.60
N LEU A 41 11.39 0.48 12.36
CA LEU A 41 11.64 1.89 12.05
C LEU A 41 12.45 2.09 10.76
N LEU A 42 13.46 1.24 10.53
CA LEU A 42 14.21 1.24 9.26
C LEU A 42 13.32 0.82 8.08
N ALA A 43 12.47 -0.19 8.26
CA ALA A 43 11.51 -0.58 7.25
C ALA A 43 10.52 0.55 6.91
N ASP A 44 10.04 1.31 7.91
CA ASP A 44 9.12 2.45 7.69
C ASP A 44 9.85 3.56 6.92
N ALA A 45 11.11 3.82 7.25
CA ALA A 45 11.95 4.77 6.50
C ALA A 45 12.14 4.34 5.04
N TYR A 46 12.41 3.06 4.79
CA TYR A 46 12.51 2.53 3.43
C TYR A 46 11.19 2.64 2.67
N TYR A 47 10.07 2.26 3.29
CA TYR A 47 8.74 2.38 2.70
C TYR A 47 8.43 3.82 2.30
N ARG A 48 8.58 4.78 3.22
CA ARG A 48 8.31 6.21 2.95
C ARG A 48 9.26 6.82 1.91
N SER A 49 10.48 6.30 1.78
CA SER A 49 11.43 6.72 0.73
C SER A 49 11.11 6.17 -0.67
N GLY A 50 10.11 5.29 -0.81
CA GLY A 50 9.79 4.57 -2.05
C GLY A 50 10.65 3.33 -2.30
N ALA A 51 11.54 2.98 -1.38
CA ALA A 51 12.39 1.79 -1.46
C ALA A 51 11.74 0.55 -0.83
N GLY A 52 10.45 0.30 -1.11
CA GLY A 52 9.66 -0.77 -0.49
C GLY A 52 10.26 -2.17 -0.63
N HIS A 53 10.94 -2.46 -1.75
CA HIS A 53 11.64 -3.74 -1.94
C HIS A 53 12.73 -4.00 -0.86
N ARG A 54 13.44 -2.95 -0.42
CA ARG A 54 14.45 -3.07 0.66
C ARG A 54 13.79 -3.37 1.99
N ALA A 55 12.64 -2.74 2.26
CA ALA A 55 11.84 -3.02 3.46
C ALA A 55 11.37 -4.48 3.50
N ILE A 56 10.88 -5.01 2.36
CA ILE A 56 10.45 -6.41 2.26
C ILE A 56 11.60 -7.36 2.55
N SER A 57 12.74 -7.20 1.86
CA SER A 57 13.90 -8.08 2.07
C SER A 57 14.45 -8.03 3.49
N LEU A 58 14.39 -6.86 4.14
CA LEU A 58 14.79 -6.69 5.54
C LEU A 58 13.88 -7.48 6.49
N LEU A 59 12.56 -7.31 6.35
CA LEU A 59 11.56 -7.93 7.21
C LEU A 59 11.46 -9.45 6.98
N GLU A 60 11.53 -9.93 5.73
CA GLU A 60 11.53 -11.37 5.40
C GLU A 60 12.78 -12.07 5.96
N ARG A 61 13.95 -11.42 5.90
CA ARG A 61 15.18 -11.94 6.51
C ARG A 61 15.02 -12.07 8.02
N HIS A 62 14.51 -11.02 8.68
CA HIS A 62 14.26 -11.05 10.12
C HIS A 62 13.25 -12.13 10.51
N MET A 63 12.15 -12.24 9.76
CA MET A 63 11.13 -13.28 9.93
C MET A 63 11.74 -14.68 9.85
N THR A 64 12.65 -14.92 8.90
CA THR A 64 13.33 -16.22 8.74
C THR A 64 14.27 -16.53 9.91
N SER A 65 14.98 -15.53 10.42
CA SER A 65 15.88 -15.69 11.58
C SER A 65 15.13 -15.86 12.91
N ASN A 66 13.93 -15.30 13.04
CA ASN A 66 13.18 -15.23 14.29
C ASN A 66 11.98 -16.19 14.33
N GLN A 67 12.15 -17.40 13.77
CA GLN A 67 11.14 -18.47 13.74
C GLN A 67 9.75 -18.05 13.20
N GLY A 68 9.71 -17.07 12.30
CA GLY A 68 8.47 -16.57 11.71
C GLY A 68 7.69 -15.57 12.57
N ILE A 69 8.25 -15.10 13.69
CA ILE A 69 7.59 -14.16 14.59
C ILE A 69 7.94 -12.73 14.18
N LEU A 70 6.89 -11.93 13.93
CA LEU A 70 6.97 -10.50 13.69
C LEU A 70 5.91 -9.79 14.55
N SER A 71 6.28 -8.66 15.12
CA SER A 71 5.40 -7.69 15.75
C SER A 71 4.26 -7.31 14.82
N ALA A 72 3.09 -7.01 15.38
CA ALA A 72 1.93 -6.57 14.60
C ALA A 72 2.27 -5.39 13.68
N HIS A 73 3.08 -4.43 14.15
CA HIS A 73 3.50 -3.29 13.34
C HIS A 73 4.30 -3.72 12.11
N ASN A 74 5.32 -4.56 12.31
CA ASN A 74 6.19 -5.04 11.23
C ASN A 74 5.44 -5.93 10.23
N ARG A 75 4.49 -6.75 10.70
CA ARG A 75 3.61 -7.55 9.83
C ARG A 75 2.76 -6.67 8.92
N TYR A 76 2.14 -5.63 9.50
CA TYR A 76 1.34 -4.68 8.72
C TYR A 76 2.18 -3.95 7.68
N LEU A 77 3.38 -3.49 8.06
CA LEU A 77 4.29 -2.80 7.16
C LEU A 77 4.81 -3.70 6.03
N LEU A 78 5.14 -4.96 6.33
CA LEU A 78 5.47 -5.95 5.31
C LEU A 78 4.32 -6.14 4.33
N ALA A 79 3.09 -6.28 4.83
CA ALA A 79 1.90 -6.42 3.99
C ALA A 79 1.68 -5.20 3.08
N LEU A 80 1.88 -3.98 3.59
CA LEU A 80 1.80 -2.76 2.79
C LEU A 80 2.80 -2.79 1.63
N CYS A 81 4.07 -3.06 1.93
CA CYS A 81 5.11 -3.12 0.92
C CYS A 81 4.83 -4.22 -0.12
N CYS A 82 4.38 -5.41 0.32
CA CYS A 82 4.02 -6.50 -0.59
C CYS A 82 2.82 -6.15 -1.48
N PHE A 83 1.81 -5.45 -0.94
CA PHE A 83 0.66 -5.01 -1.71
C PHE A 83 1.05 -4.00 -2.81
N GLU A 84 1.93 -3.05 -2.50
CA GLU A 84 2.46 -2.10 -3.48
C GLU A 84 3.33 -2.77 -4.55
N ALA A 85 4.07 -3.82 -4.17
CA ALA A 85 4.85 -4.63 -5.08
C ALA A 85 4.02 -5.66 -5.88
N ASP A 86 2.69 -5.63 -5.78
CA ASP A 86 1.76 -6.59 -6.40
C ASP A 86 1.97 -8.06 -6.00
N ARG A 87 2.63 -8.30 -4.87
CA ARG A 87 2.82 -9.62 -4.25
C ARG A 87 1.63 -9.95 -3.36
N LEU A 88 0.45 -10.11 -3.96
CA LEU A 88 -0.82 -10.24 -3.23
C LEU A 88 -0.88 -11.41 -2.25
N SER A 89 -0.36 -12.57 -2.64
CA SER A 89 -0.31 -13.76 -1.78
C SER A 89 0.58 -13.55 -0.55
N ASP A 90 1.70 -12.86 -0.72
CA ASP A 90 2.62 -12.56 0.38
C ASP A 90 2.04 -11.49 1.32
N ALA A 91 1.32 -10.51 0.77
CA ALA A 91 0.59 -9.52 1.55
C ALA A 91 -0.52 -10.18 2.40
N GLU A 92 -1.27 -11.12 1.82
CA GLU A 92 -2.27 -11.91 2.55
C GLU A 92 -1.62 -12.72 3.69
N ASN A 93 -0.53 -13.46 3.40
CA ASN A 93 0.20 -14.26 4.38
C ASN A 93 0.79 -13.42 5.53
N ALA A 94 1.23 -12.19 5.23
CA ALA A 94 1.74 -11.26 6.24
C ALA A 94 0.65 -10.75 7.20
N LEU A 95 -0.57 -10.54 6.70
CA LEU A 95 -1.73 -10.12 7.51
C LEU A 95 -2.36 -11.27 8.28
N ILE A 96 -2.52 -12.42 7.61
CA ILE A 96 -3.09 -13.64 8.17
C ILE A 96 -2.10 -14.79 7.95
N PRO A 97 -1.19 -15.04 8.89
CA PRO A 97 -0.29 -16.18 8.81
C PRO A 97 -1.09 -17.49 8.76
N SER A 98 -0.69 -18.43 7.91
CA SER A 98 -1.36 -19.75 7.74
C SER A 98 -1.41 -20.61 9.02
N THR A 99 -0.69 -20.22 10.06
CA THR A 99 -0.75 -20.82 11.41
C THR A 99 -1.97 -20.36 12.21
N SER A 100 -2.56 -19.21 11.85
CA SER A 100 -3.77 -18.64 12.46
C SER A 100 -5.05 -19.18 11.84
N THR A 101 -5.06 -19.51 10.54
CA THR A 101 -6.23 -20.05 9.83
C THR A 101 -6.59 -21.49 10.22
N ARG A 102 -5.62 -22.32 10.64
CA ARG A 102 -5.92 -23.70 11.09
C ARG A 102 -6.75 -23.80 12.38
N ARG A 103 -6.89 -22.73 13.15
CA ARG A 103 -7.69 -22.69 14.39
C ARG A 103 -9.00 -21.91 14.27
N SER A 104 -9.25 -21.30 13.11
CA SER A 104 -10.35 -20.35 12.92
C SER A 104 -10.99 -20.61 11.55
N THR A 105 -11.94 -21.53 11.52
CA THR A 105 -12.94 -21.64 10.45
C THR A 105 -13.76 -20.35 10.41
N GLY A 106 -13.67 -19.59 9.31
CA GLY A 106 -14.62 -18.54 8.95
C GLY A 106 -14.46 -17.20 9.67
N GLU A 107 -14.76 -17.13 10.97
CA GLU A 107 -15.11 -15.85 11.63
C GLU A 107 -14.02 -15.26 12.54
N GLY A 108 -12.91 -15.96 12.74
CA GLY A 108 -11.82 -15.52 13.63
C GLY A 108 -10.61 -14.93 12.92
N ALA A 109 -10.51 -15.04 11.58
CA ALA A 109 -9.35 -14.61 10.82
C ALA A 109 -9.21 -13.08 10.81
N THR A 110 -10.34 -12.37 10.82
CA THR A 110 -10.43 -10.90 10.88
C THR A 110 -10.00 -10.33 12.25
N LYS A 111 -10.06 -11.13 13.32
CA LYS A 111 -9.73 -10.68 14.69
C LYS A 111 -8.23 -10.58 14.98
N ASN A 112 -7.37 -11.20 14.17
CA ASN A 112 -5.90 -11.20 14.38
C ASN A 112 -5.16 -10.34 13.34
N VAL A 113 -5.89 -9.54 12.57
CA VAL A 113 -5.28 -8.67 11.56
C VAL A 113 -4.53 -7.53 12.28
N PRO A 114 -3.24 -7.31 11.97
CA PRO A 114 -2.47 -6.27 12.62
C PRO A 114 -3.01 -4.87 12.28
N ASN A 115 -2.79 -3.89 13.16
CA ASN A 115 -3.18 -2.49 12.95
C ASN A 115 -4.70 -2.21 12.86
N GLY A 116 -5.54 -3.11 13.39
CA GLY A 116 -6.97 -2.90 13.58
C GLY A 116 -7.73 -2.62 12.27
N ALA A 117 -8.52 -1.54 12.25
CA ALA A 117 -9.33 -1.16 11.09
C ALA A 117 -8.50 -0.95 9.81
N ALA A 118 -7.33 -0.31 9.91
CA ALA A 118 -6.44 -0.07 8.78
C ALA A 118 -5.85 -1.38 8.21
N GLY A 119 -5.63 -2.38 9.07
CA GLY A 119 -5.25 -3.73 8.66
C GLY A 119 -6.33 -4.45 7.89
N LEU A 120 -7.57 -4.43 8.42
CA LEU A 120 -8.73 -5.02 7.76
C LEU A 120 -9.03 -4.37 6.42
N TYR A 121 -8.89 -3.05 6.33
CA TYR A 121 -8.99 -2.32 5.07
C TYR A 121 -7.94 -2.80 4.06
N LEU A 122 -6.68 -2.96 4.46
CA LEU A 122 -5.64 -3.48 3.58
C LEU A 122 -5.94 -4.91 3.13
N LEU A 123 -6.41 -5.77 4.03
CA LEU A 123 -6.83 -7.14 3.70
C LEU A 123 -7.99 -7.15 2.70
N GLY A 124 -8.99 -6.28 2.89
CA GLY A 124 -10.10 -6.12 1.95
C GLY A 124 -9.62 -5.72 0.56
N ARG A 125 -8.64 -4.82 0.47
CA ARG A 125 -8.00 -4.45 -0.82
C ARG A 125 -7.27 -5.64 -1.46
N VAL A 126 -6.56 -6.44 -0.67
CA VAL A 126 -5.89 -7.66 -1.14
C VAL A 126 -6.93 -8.64 -1.70
N HIS A 127 -7.98 -8.96 -0.95
CA HIS A 127 -9.05 -9.87 -1.38
C HIS A 127 -9.77 -9.37 -2.63
N ARG A 128 -10.03 -8.06 -2.74
CA ARG A 128 -10.59 -7.45 -3.94
C ARG A 128 -9.69 -7.67 -5.16
N ARG A 129 -8.38 -7.48 -5.04
CA ARG A 129 -7.42 -7.75 -6.13
C ARG A 129 -7.29 -9.24 -6.47
N LEU A 130 -7.55 -10.12 -5.51
CA LEU A 130 -7.61 -11.57 -5.70
C LEU A 130 -8.98 -12.07 -6.20
N HIS A 131 -9.90 -11.17 -6.56
CA HIS A 131 -11.27 -11.49 -7.01
C HIS A 131 -12.12 -12.26 -5.97
N ARG A 132 -11.81 -12.12 -4.67
CA ARG A 132 -12.55 -12.71 -3.55
C ARG A 132 -13.52 -11.67 -2.97
N THR A 133 -14.55 -11.32 -3.74
CA THR A 133 -15.45 -10.20 -3.43
C THR A 133 -16.15 -10.34 -2.08
N ASP A 134 -16.66 -11.53 -1.74
CA ASP A 134 -17.39 -11.74 -0.48
C ASP A 134 -16.50 -11.48 0.74
N GLN A 135 -15.26 -12.00 0.70
CA GLN A 135 -14.28 -11.78 1.77
C GLN A 135 -13.82 -10.32 1.84
N ALA A 136 -13.74 -9.63 0.69
CA ALA A 136 -13.43 -8.20 0.67
C ALA A 136 -14.54 -7.37 1.33
N ILE A 137 -15.82 -7.67 1.03
CA ILE A 137 -16.98 -7.02 1.64
C ILE A 137 -16.99 -7.21 3.16
N GLU A 138 -16.72 -8.43 3.62
CA GLU A 138 -16.62 -8.74 5.06
C GLU A 138 -15.51 -7.91 5.71
N CYS A 139 -14.31 -7.88 5.13
CA CYS A 139 -13.18 -7.11 5.67
C CYS A 139 -13.46 -5.61 5.75
N PHE A 140 -14.06 -5.02 4.71
CA PHE A 140 -14.41 -3.60 4.73
C PHE A 140 -15.51 -3.29 5.74
N THR A 141 -16.50 -4.17 5.87
CA THR A 141 -17.58 -4.04 6.86
C THR A 141 -17.02 -4.08 8.29
N GLU A 142 -16.16 -5.05 8.60
CA GLU A 142 -15.50 -5.15 9.92
C GLU A 142 -14.58 -3.95 10.18
N SER A 143 -13.88 -3.44 9.16
CA SER A 143 -13.05 -2.24 9.32
C SER A 143 -13.87 -1.01 9.72
N LEU A 144 -15.08 -0.83 9.16
CA LEU A 144 -15.97 0.30 9.50
C LEU A 144 -16.63 0.15 10.87
N LYS A 145 -16.86 -1.09 11.32
CA LYS A 145 -17.32 -1.35 12.69
C LYS A 145 -16.26 -0.97 13.73
N LEU A 146 -14.98 -1.14 13.39
CA LEU A 146 -13.87 -0.75 14.26
C LEU A 146 -13.55 0.74 14.17
N ASP A 147 -13.58 1.32 12.96
CA ASP A 147 -13.32 2.73 12.72
C ASP A 147 -14.38 3.33 11.76
N PRO A 148 -15.43 3.97 12.32
CA PRO A 148 -16.45 4.66 11.54
C PRO A 148 -15.93 5.86 10.74
N PHE A 149 -14.67 6.29 10.89
CA PHE A 149 -14.10 7.40 10.11
C PHE A 149 -13.38 6.92 8.83
N LEU A 150 -13.27 5.61 8.62
CA LEU A 150 -12.54 5.04 7.50
C LEU A 150 -13.34 5.06 6.19
N TRP A 151 -13.56 6.26 5.65
CA TRP A 151 -14.32 6.50 4.41
C TRP A 151 -13.91 5.56 3.26
N SER A 152 -12.59 5.34 3.11
CA SER A 152 -12.03 4.49 2.06
C SER A 152 -12.61 3.07 2.05
N SER A 153 -12.95 2.51 3.23
CA SER A 153 -13.59 1.20 3.31
C SER A 153 -15.03 1.22 2.80
N PHE A 154 -15.77 2.28 3.10
CA PHE A 154 -17.14 2.47 2.63
C PHE A 154 -17.20 2.67 1.12
N GLU A 155 -16.29 3.48 0.56
CA GLU A 155 -16.14 3.66 -0.88
C GLU A 155 -15.92 2.32 -1.59
N ASN A 156 -15.02 1.48 -1.05
CA ASN A 156 -14.78 0.14 -1.59
C ASN A 156 -16.02 -0.77 -1.51
N LEU A 157 -16.84 -0.66 -0.45
CA LEU A 157 -18.10 -1.41 -0.36
C LEU A 157 -19.09 -1.01 -1.46
N CYS A 158 -19.23 0.29 -1.71
CA CYS A 158 -20.10 0.80 -2.77
C CYS A 158 -19.64 0.33 -4.15
N GLU A 159 -18.33 0.38 -4.43
CA GLU A 159 -17.76 -0.09 -5.69
C GLU A 159 -17.96 -1.60 -5.92
N LEU A 160 -17.99 -2.39 -4.84
CA LEU A 160 -18.26 -3.83 -4.90
C LEU A 160 -19.76 -4.17 -4.99
N GLY A 161 -20.64 -3.17 -4.99
CA GLY A 161 -22.10 -3.35 -5.09
C GLY A 161 -22.77 -3.76 -3.77
N SER A 162 -22.11 -3.56 -2.63
CA SER A 162 -22.73 -3.79 -1.32
C SER A 162 -23.89 -2.81 -1.10
N GLN A 163 -25.03 -3.33 -0.64
CA GLN A 163 -26.23 -2.55 -0.33
C GLN A 163 -26.18 -1.88 1.05
N ALA A 164 -25.02 -1.85 1.69
CA ALA A 164 -24.87 -1.31 3.03
C ALA A 164 -25.14 0.21 3.05
N SER A 165 -26.15 0.63 3.81
CA SER A 165 -26.49 2.06 3.94
C SER A 165 -25.43 2.80 4.75
N ALA A 166 -25.05 4.00 4.30
CA ALA A 166 -24.14 4.88 5.03
C ALA A 166 -24.61 5.14 6.46
N SER A 167 -25.93 5.20 6.69
CA SER A 167 -26.52 5.40 8.01
C SER A 167 -26.17 4.30 9.01
N LEU A 168 -25.85 3.09 8.54
CA LEU A 168 -25.48 1.97 9.40
C LEU A 168 -24.09 2.17 10.05
N PHE A 169 -23.19 2.89 9.40
CA PHE A 169 -21.83 3.12 9.89
C PHE A 169 -21.62 4.53 10.43
N PHE A 170 -22.20 5.55 9.79
CA PHE A 170 -21.99 6.96 10.13
C PHE A 170 -23.15 7.59 10.92
N GLY A 171 -24.18 6.82 11.28
CA GLY A 171 -25.44 7.29 11.86
C GLY A 171 -25.38 7.81 13.31
N GLY A 172 -24.22 8.21 13.81
CA GLY A 172 -23.99 8.70 15.18
C GLY A 172 -24.65 10.04 15.54
N VAL A 173 -25.63 10.53 14.78
CA VAL A 173 -26.51 11.62 15.23
C VAL A 173 -27.81 10.98 15.69
N SER A 174 -27.92 10.78 17.01
CA SER A 174 -29.21 10.71 17.67
C SER A 174 -29.95 12.03 17.42
N THR A 175 -30.68 12.12 16.32
CA THR A 175 -31.75 13.09 16.19
C THR A 175 -32.83 12.61 17.15
N ASN A 176 -32.85 13.12 18.38
CA ASN A 176 -34.09 13.16 19.15
C ASN A 176 -35.15 13.82 18.24
N PRO A 177 -36.24 13.15 17.82
CA PRO A 177 -37.33 13.79 17.10
C PRO A 177 -38.24 14.54 18.09
N SER A 178 -37.66 15.29 19.02
CA SER A 178 -38.42 16.15 19.93
C SER A 178 -38.57 17.53 19.29
N LYS A 179 -39.62 17.67 18.46
CA LYS A 179 -40.14 18.92 17.91
C LYS A 179 -39.13 19.84 17.22
N VAL A 180 -38.85 19.54 15.96
CA VAL A 180 -38.74 20.63 14.98
C VAL A 180 -40.10 20.70 14.30
N HIS A 181 -40.93 21.64 14.74
CA HIS A 181 -42.14 22.01 14.01
C HIS A 181 -41.66 22.64 12.71
N LEU A 182 -41.64 21.85 11.64
CA LEU A 182 -41.55 22.39 10.29
C LEU A 182 -42.92 22.97 9.99
N ASP A 183 -43.06 24.29 10.16
CA ASP A 183 -44.20 25.03 9.63
C ASP A 183 -44.26 24.80 8.11
N GLU A 184 -45.23 23.99 7.68
CA GLU A 184 -45.50 23.56 6.31
C GLU A 184 -46.11 24.68 5.44
N ASN A 185 -45.74 25.94 5.67
CA ASN A 185 -46.39 27.09 5.01
C ASN A 185 -45.43 28.08 4.35
N ASN A 186 -44.16 27.75 4.11
CA ASN A 186 -43.30 28.67 3.35
C ASN A 186 -42.18 27.99 2.56
N ILE A 187 -42.52 27.06 1.67
CA ILE A 187 -41.61 26.59 0.63
C ILE A 187 -41.81 27.48 -0.62
N PRO A 188 -40.84 28.33 -1.01
CA PRO A 188 -40.93 28.99 -2.31
C PRO A 188 -40.84 27.95 -3.42
N PRO A 189 -41.68 28.03 -4.47
CA PRO A 189 -41.69 27.03 -5.53
C PRO A 189 -40.36 27.01 -6.29
N PRO A 190 -39.89 25.82 -6.73
CA PRO A 190 -38.68 25.73 -7.55
C PRO A 190 -38.87 26.48 -8.88
N PRO A 191 -37.82 27.15 -9.39
CA PRO A 191 -37.94 27.93 -10.62
C PRO A 191 -38.31 27.01 -11.79
N SER A 192 -39.44 27.34 -12.43
CA SER A 192 -39.98 26.62 -13.57
C SER A 192 -39.03 26.76 -14.77
N VAL A 193 -38.26 25.70 -15.05
CA VAL A 193 -37.51 25.60 -16.30
C VAL A 193 -38.51 25.49 -17.44
N SER A 194 -38.77 26.63 -18.09
CA SER A 194 -39.63 26.69 -19.27
C SER A 194 -39.03 25.81 -20.36
N ARG A 195 -39.74 24.72 -20.66
CA ARG A 195 -39.44 23.80 -21.75
C ARG A 195 -39.66 24.54 -23.06
N ARG A 196 -38.61 25.19 -23.58
CA ARG A 196 -38.66 25.88 -24.88
C ARG A 196 -38.67 24.84 -25.98
N ILE A 197 -39.85 24.65 -26.57
CA ILE A 197 -40.08 23.89 -27.80
C ILE A 197 -39.41 24.65 -28.95
N HIS A 198 -38.41 24.04 -29.59
CA HIS A 198 -38.03 24.39 -30.95
C HIS A 198 -37.98 23.13 -31.83
N SER A 199 -39.04 23.04 -32.64
CA SER A 199 -39.11 22.55 -34.02
C SER A 199 -38.01 21.62 -34.53
N ARG A 200 -38.45 20.37 -34.74
CA ARG A 200 -38.05 19.40 -35.77
C ARG A 200 -37.45 20.04 -37.03
N VAL A 201 -36.18 19.76 -37.29
CA VAL A 201 -35.59 19.76 -38.64
C VAL A 201 -35.14 18.34 -38.95
N GLN A 202 -35.68 17.78 -40.03
CA GLN A 202 -35.26 16.50 -40.59
C GLN A 202 -33.90 16.67 -41.29
N ALA A 203 -33.00 15.71 -41.09
CA ALA A 203 -31.97 15.41 -42.07
C ALA A 203 -31.64 13.91 -42.00
N SER A 204 -31.85 13.25 -43.12
CA SER A 204 -31.67 11.82 -43.37
C SER A 204 -30.21 11.43 -43.51
N THR A 205 -29.92 10.19 -43.09
CA THR A 205 -28.99 9.21 -43.70
C THR A 205 -27.57 9.64 -44.08
N ASN A 206 -26.56 9.07 -43.42
CA ASN A 206 -25.80 7.96 -44.02
C ASN A 206 -24.80 7.30 -43.05
N THR A 207 -24.56 6.03 -43.35
CA THR A 207 -23.72 5.01 -42.73
C THR A 207 -22.21 5.29 -42.82
N SER A 208 -21.43 4.84 -41.83
CA SER A 208 -20.46 3.74 -41.96
C SER A 208 -19.34 3.76 -40.90
N HIS A 209 -18.92 2.53 -40.55
CA HIS A 209 -17.76 2.08 -39.79
C HIS A 209 -16.51 2.99 -39.72
N ALA A 210 -15.82 3.02 -38.57
CA ALA A 210 -14.65 2.16 -38.30
C ALA A 210 -13.81 2.59 -37.08
N ARG A 211 -13.36 1.56 -36.34
CA ARG A 211 -12.05 1.38 -35.64
C ARG A 211 -11.38 2.58 -34.95
N GLY A 212 -11.20 2.41 -33.64
CA GLY A 212 -10.32 3.25 -32.83
C GLY A 212 -8.83 3.07 -33.11
N LYS A 213 -8.04 3.95 -32.45
CA LYS A 213 -6.70 3.72 -31.91
C LYS A 213 -6.29 4.95 -31.08
N LYS A 214 -5.76 4.63 -29.90
CA LYS A 214 -4.86 5.35 -28.97
C LYS A 214 -4.30 6.72 -29.42
N ALA A 215 -4.25 7.67 -28.49
CA ALA A 215 -3.19 8.69 -28.45
C ALA A 215 -2.83 9.04 -26.99
N LEU A 216 -1.58 8.73 -26.65
CA LEU A 216 -0.83 9.26 -25.49
C LEU A 216 -0.25 10.61 -25.91
N SER A 217 -0.47 11.65 -25.12
CA SER A 217 0.23 12.93 -25.30
C SER A 217 1.32 13.08 -24.23
N ARG A 218 2.57 12.91 -24.67
CA ARG A 218 3.79 13.30 -23.95
C ARG A 218 4.23 14.66 -24.46
N THR A 219 4.49 15.59 -23.56
CA THR A 219 5.07 16.91 -23.88
C THR A 219 6.60 16.84 -23.76
N ILE A 220 7.23 16.79 -24.94
CA ILE A 220 8.49 17.42 -25.41
C ILE A 220 8.95 18.62 -24.55
N THR A 221 10.21 19.02 -24.33
CA THR A 221 11.60 18.62 -24.63
C THR A 221 12.45 19.69 -23.94
N GLU A 222 13.63 19.38 -23.40
CA GLU A 222 14.79 20.28 -23.60
C GLU A 222 16.11 19.51 -23.49
N GLN A 223 16.99 19.82 -24.45
CA GLN A 223 18.26 19.18 -24.74
C GLN A 223 19.44 19.97 -24.14
N GLY A 224 20.56 19.29 -23.93
CA GLY A 224 21.90 19.86 -23.76
C GLY A 224 22.63 19.21 -22.58
N ALA A 225 23.83 18.64 -22.68
CA ALA A 225 24.79 18.55 -23.76
C ALA A 225 25.65 17.30 -23.54
N SER A 226 26.02 16.63 -24.62
CA SER A 226 27.01 15.54 -24.62
C SER A 226 28.42 16.12 -24.78
N HIS A 227 29.37 15.64 -23.98
CA HIS A 227 30.78 15.61 -24.35
C HIS A 227 31.33 14.23 -24.02
N GLN A 228 31.76 13.55 -25.08
CA GLN A 228 32.29 12.20 -25.12
C GLN A 228 33.75 12.36 -25.54
N VAL A 229 34.71 11.82 -24.76
CA VAL A 229 36.10 11.68 -25.22
C VAL A 229 36.62 10.28 -24.86
N HIS A 230 36.81 9.53 -25.94
CA HIS A 230 37.80 8.49 -26.24
C HIS A 230 37.99 7.28 -25.29
N ARG A 231 37.59 6.14 -25.86
CA ARG A 231 38.14 4.80 -25.58
C ARG A 231 39.53 4.68 -26.21
N HIS A 232 40.43 3.97 -25.54
CA HIS A 232 41.55 3.28 -26.17
C HIS A 232 41.48 1.80 -25.77
N ASP A 233 41.45 0.96 -26.79
CA ASP A 233 41.55 -0.50 -26.72
C ASP A 233 43.01 -0.97 -26.56
N ASP A 234 43.13 -2.25 -26.17
CA ASP A 234 44.15 -3.25 -26.55
C ASP A 234 45.20 -3.78 -25.53
N LEU A 235 44.92 -5.04 -25.12
CA LEU A 235 45.79 -6.24 -24.94
C LEU A 235 46.80 -6.38 -23.75
N PRO A 236 47.28 -7.61 -23.42
CA PRO A 236 46.59 -8.91 -23.32
C PRO A 236 46.96 -9.71 -22.04
N SER A 237 46.23 -10.80 -21.83
CA SER A 237 46.46 -11.90 -20.88
C SER A 237 47.74 -12.70 -21.15
N THR A 238 48.51 -13.04 -20.11
CA THR A 238 49.46 -14.17 -20.13
C THR A 238 49.60 -14.79 -18.74
N ILE A 239 49.28 -16.09 -18.66
CA ILE A 239 49.57 -17.03 -17.55
C ILE A 239 51.03 -17.50 -17.70
N PRO A 240 51.70 -17.88 -16.60
CA PRO A 240 52.32 -19.20 -16.65
C PRO A 240 52.12 -20.04 -15.37
N SER A 241 51.92 -21.33 -15.64
CA SER A 241 51.93 -22.46 -14.72
C SER A 241 53.35 -22.82 -14.26
N SER A 242 53.50 -23.31 -13.03
CA SER A 242 54.52 -24.28 -12.56
C SER A 242 54.07 -24.79 -11.18
N GLN A 243 53.55 -26.02 -11.07
CA GLN A 243 54.28 -27.25 -10.67
C GLN A 243 55.16 -27.04 -9.43
N ASN A 244 54.74 -27.50 -8.24
CA ASN A 244 54.85 -28.86 -7.69
C ASN A 244 56.18 -29.05 -6.92
N ILE A 245 56.11 -29.21 -5.59
CA ILE A 245 56.96 -30.13 -4.80
C ILE A 245 56.16 -30.58 -3.57
N SER A 246 55.87 -31.87 -3.52
CA SER A 246 55.58 -32.66 -2.33
C SER A 246 56.87 -33.10 -1.65
N SER A 247 56.89 -33.12 -0.31
CA SER A 247 57.72 -34.05 0.51
C SER A 247 57.25 -33.93 1.97
N GLN A 248 56.46 -34.87 2.46
CA GLN A 248 56.90 -36.02 3.27
C GLN A 248 57.39 -35.67 4.69
N THR A 249 56.55 -36.06 5.65
CA THR A 249 56.79 -36.53 7.04
C THR A 249 58.05 -37.42 7.18
N PRO A 250 58.68 -37.63 8.36
CA PRO A 250 58.00 -38.32 9.49
C PRO A 250 58.49 -38.05 10.94
N SER A 251 57.74 -38.70 11.84
CA SER A 251 57.99 -39.04 13.26
C SER A 251 57.62 -38.01 14.32
#